data_AF-A0A8J7LC61-F1
#
_entry.id   AF-A0A8J7LC61-F1
#
_cell.length_a   1.000
_cell.length_b   1.000
_cell.length_c   1.000
_cell.angle_alpha   90.00
_cell.angle_beta   90.00
_cell.angle_gamma   90.00
#
_symmetry.space_group_name_H-M   'P 1'
#
loop_
_entity.id
_entity.type
_entity.pdbx_description
1 polymer ?
#
loop_
_entity_poly.entity_id
_entity_poly.type
_entity_poly.pdbx_seq_one_letter_code
_entity_poly.pdbx_strand_id
1 'polypeptide(L)'
;MFNMFDLFDKENQDQCRNILNSLQKDINELLQKVDDKFNEIVVSLSQGNNIKLADINYLNNSEIQEELAKQIALLQRLFEYIAKIQKKKRKNLAECVILQSKVNSAKVALSFLLIGKTRKIIFAKNIRYSIEYYLNRRSSWGFINNFFQQAVREWSAPTKVLLGLAMALPIYTIAVPGSLFVAGLLTIATHVDFKTPLPSSNVPQIQNRVEKPQPTETQLFFQRYTMVLVSALAGTFGSIISILLRLKQYRESAYKGLAAPILVGFAKPLIGTAFGILVFTIISSNIISTIQVPKASQEADKTDIEYYFFFSIAFVVGFSERLADDIIQRAESTFLPETANKLKEAGEEFQSSAKDIHAAGEEFQSSAKDIQLAAEDLKQTAANESSQTNK
;
A
#
# COMPACT_ATOMS: atom_id res chain seq x y z
N MET A 1 -61.47 -3.80 -21.00
CA MET A 1 -60.27 -4.63 -21.21
C MET A 1 -59.32 -4.37 -20.04
N PHE A 2 -59.66 -4.89 -18.85
CA PHE A 2 -58.77 -4.79 -17.69
C PHE A 2 -57.55 -5.67 -17.97
N ASN A 3 -56.37 -5.05 -17.90
CA ASN A 3 -55.08 -5.57 -18.36
C ASN A 3 -54.74 -6.93 -17.74
N MET A 4 -54.77 -7.98 -18.57
CA MET A 4 -54.22 -9.30 -18.26
C MET A 4 -52.73 -9.22 -17.86
N PHE A 5 -52.01 -8.23 -18.38
CA PHE A 5 -50.62 -7.94 -18.02
C PHE A 5 -50.44 -7.42 -16.59
N ASP A 6 -51.36 -6.59 -16.07
CA ASP A 6 -51.27 -6.06 -14.71
C ASP A 6 -51.62 -7.14 -13.66
N LEU A 7 -52.52 -8.06 -14.01
CA LEU A 7 -52.82 -9.26 -13.23
C LEU A 7 -51.61 -10.20 -13.15
N PHE A 8 -50.95 -10.45 -14.28
CA PHE A 8 -49.77 -11.30 -14.35
C PHE A 8 -48.56 -10.70 -13.60
N ASP A 9 -48.34 -9.39 -13.67
CA ASP A 9 -47.28 -8.73 -12.88
C ASP A 9 -47.60 -8.85 -11.38
N LYS A 10 -48.85 -8.60 -10.97
CA LYS A 10 -49.27 -8.70 -9.56
C LYS A 10 -49.08 -10.11 -8.97
N GLU A 11 -49.48 -11.15 -9.70
CA GLU A 11 -49.29 -12.55 -9.29
C GLU A 11 -47.81 -12.89 -9.10
N ASN A 12 -46.95 -12.48 -10.05
CA ASN A 12 -45.50 -12.67 -9.95
C ASN A 12 -44.88 -11.90 -8.77
N GLN A 13 -45.36 -10.69 -8.48
CA GLN A 13 -44.91 -9.90 -7.32
C GLN A 13 -45.26 -10.59 -5.99
N ASP A 14 -46.46 -11.16 -5.90
CA ASP A 14 -46.95 -11.84 -4.70
C ASP A 14 -46.25 -13.19 -4.49
N GLN A 15 -46.05 -13.95 -5.58
CA GLN A 15 -45.26 -15.19 -5.53
C GLN A 15 -43.82 -14.92 -5.08
N CYS A 16 -43.15 -13.90 -5.64
CA CYS A 16 -41.81 -13.54 -5.17
C CYS A 16 -41.84 -13.09 -3.69
N ARG A 17 -42.85 -12.34 -3.24
CA ARG A 17 -42.96 -11.93 -1.82
C ARG A 17 -43.03 -13.14 -0.90
N ASN A 18 -43.83 -14.15 -1.25
CA ASN A 18 -43.95 -15.38 -0.47
C ASN A 18 -42.62 -16.15 -0.43
N ILE A 19 -41.92 -16.25 -1.55
CA ILE A 19 -40.58 -16.86 -1.61
C ILE A 19 -39.63 -16.13 -0.65
N LEU A 20 -39.51 -14.80 -0.76
CA LEU A 20 -38.57 -14.03 0.07
C LEU A 20 -38.85 -14.17 1.57
N ASN A 21 -40.12 -14.20 1.98
CA ASN A 21 -40.51 -14.41 3.38
C ASN A 21 -40.13 -15.82 3.86
N SER A 22 -40.35 -16.85 3.03
CA SER A 22 -39.90 -18.22 3.32
C SER A 22 -38.38 -18.27 3.49
N LEU A 23 -37.62 -17.61 2.61
CA LEU A 23 -36.15 -17.62 2.68
C LEU A 23 -35.61 -16.94 3.95
N GLN A 24 -36.25 -15.87 4.42
CA GLN A 24 -35.87 -15.26 5.70
C GLN A 24 -36.08 -16.23 6.86
N LYS A 25 -37.21 -16.95 6.87
CA LYS A 25 -37.49 -17.98 7.86
C LYS A 25 -36.46 -19.11 7.80
N ASP A 26 -36.16 -19.61 6.59
CA ASP A 26 -35.18 -20.67 6.38
C ASP A 26 -33.78 -20.28 6.88
N ILE A 27 -33.33 -19.04 6.62
CA ILE A 27 -32.03 -18.56 7.10
C ILE A 27 -32.01 -18.46 8.63
N ASN A 28 -33.07 -17.94 9.25
CA ASN A 28 -33.14 -17.85 10.71
C ASN A 28 -33.14 -19.25 11.36
N GLU A 29 -33.89 -20.21 10.80
CA GLU A 29 -33.85 -21.61 11.25
C GLU A 29 -32.45 -22.23 11.12
N LEU A 30 -31.70 -21.88 10.07
CA LEU A 30 -30.31 -22.36 9.91
C LEU A 30 -29.37 -21.78 10.96
N LEU A 31 -29.48 -20.48 11.23
CA LEU A 31 -28.66 -19.83 12.26
C LEU A 31 -28.97 -20.40 13.65
N GLN A 32 -30.26 -20.63 13.95
CA GLN A 32 -30.67 -21.26 15.20
C GLN A 32 -30.13 -22.68 15.35
N LYS A 33 -30.17 -23.51 14.29
CA LYS A 33 -29.57 -24.86 14.33
C LYS A 33 -28.07 -24.85 14.60
N VAL A 34 -27.36 -23.83 14.12
CA VAL A 34 -25.93 -23.68 14.41
C VAL A 34 -25.73 -23.34 15.88
N ASP A 35 -26.50 -22.38 16.40
CA ASP A 35 -26.43 -21.96 17.80
C ASP A 35 -26.80 -23.11 18.77
N ASP A 36 -27.89 -23.82 18.49
CA ASP A 36 -28.31 -25.01 19.24
C ASP A 36 -27.20 -26.06 19.29
N LYS A 37 -26.50 -26.28 18.17
CA LYS A 37 -25.40 -27.25 18.11
C LYS A 37 -24.18 -26.79 18.91
N PHE A 38 -23.87 -25.50 18.90
CA PHE A 38 -22.81 -24.95 19.75
C PHE A 38 -23.17 -25.08 21.23
N ASN A 39 -24.39 -24.73 21.61
CA ASN A 39 -24.88 -24.81 22.98
C ASN A 39 -24.90 -26.26 23.49
N GLU A 40 -25.36 -27.21 22.68
CA GLU A 40 -25.31 -28.66 23.00
C GLU A 40 -23.88 -29.10 23.35
N ILE A 41 -22.89 -28.65 22.58
CA ILE A 41 -21.50 -29.04 22.80
C ILE A 41 -20.90 -28.33 24.02
N VAL A 42 -21.16 -27.04 24.21
CA VAL A 42 -20.70 -26.29 25.38
C VAL A 42 -21.26 -26.89 26.68
N VAL A 43 -22.55 -27.20 26.70
CA VAL A 43 -23.20 -27.85 27.86
C VAL A 43 -22.57 -29.22 28.12
N SER A 44 -22.35 -30.02 27.06
CA SER A 44 -21.70 -31.33 27.18
C SER A 44 -20.28 -31.26 27.73
N LEU A 45 -19.50 -30.23 27.35
CA LEU A 45 -18.15 -29.96 27.88
C LEU A 45 -18.19 -29.53 29.35
N SER A 46 -19.17 -28.71 29.74
CA SER A 46 -19.30 -28.22 31.12
C SER A 46 -19.73 -29.31 32.11
N GLN A 47 -20.48 -30.32 31.65
CA GLN A 47 -21.05 -31.38 32.50
C GLN A 47 -20.14 -32.60 32.68
N GLY A 48 -18.94 -32.62 32.07
CA GLY A 48 -18.00 -33.75 32.20
C GLY A 48 -18.53 -35.08 31.65
N ASN A 49 -19.59 -35.04 30.83
CA ASN A 49 -20.15 -36.23 30.19
C ASN A 49 -19.15 -36.80 29.17
N ASN A 50 -19.20 -38.12 28.94
CA ASN A 50 -18.41 -38.81 27.90
C ASN A 50 -18.77 -38.27 26.50
N ILE A 51 -18.17 -37.16 26.11
CA ILE A 51 -18.27 -36.63 24.76
C ILE A 51 -17.62 -37.65 23.84
N LYS A 52 -18.31 -38.00 22.75
CA LYS A 52 -17.69 -38.81 21.69
C LYS A 52 -16.47 -38.04 21.23
N LEU A 53 -15.27 -38.61 21.39
CA LEU A 53 -13.98 -38.01 21.01
C LEU A 53 -13.98 -37.37 19.60
N ALA A 54 -14.85 -37.86 18.72
CA ALA A 54 -15.14 -37.30 17.40
C ALA A 54 -15.69 -35.85 17.42
N ASP A 55 -16.57 -35.49 18.35
CA ASP A 55 -17.19 -34.16 18.44
C ASP A 55 -16.19 -33.11 18.96
N ILE A 56 -15.30 -33.50 19.89
CA ILE A 56 -14.19 -32.65 20.37
C ILE A 56 -13.15 -32.43 19.26
N ASN A 57 -12.75 -33.49 18.55
CA ASN A 57 -11.82 -33.38 17.43
C ASN A 57 -12.39 -32.59 16.24
N TYR A 58 -13.71 -32.61 16.07
CA TYR A 58 -14.40 -31.86 15.03
C TYR A 58 -14.37 -30.34 15.30
N LEU A 59 -14.62 -29.90 16.54
CA LEU A 59 -14.51 -28.48 16.90
C LEU A 59 -13.05 -28.01 16.99
N ASN A 60 -12.11 -28.83 17.43
CA ASN A 60 -10.70 -28.43 17.44
C ASN A 60 -10.08 -28.33 16.03
N ASN A 61 -10.81 -28.76 14.99
CA ASN A 61 -10.37 -28.57 13.63
C ASN A 61 -10.57 -27.11 13.20
N SER A 62 -9.46 -26.36 13.19
CA SER A 62 -9.43 -24.95 12.82
C SER A 62 -10.05 -24.68 11.44
N GLU A 63 -9.92 -25.60 10.48
CA GLU A 63 -10.50 -25.41 9.13
C GLU A 63 -12.02 -25.48 9.14
N ILE A 64 -12.60 -26.32 9.99
CA ILE A 64 -14.04 -26.49 10.12
C ILE A 64 -14.65 -25.28 10.81
N GLN A 65 -14.04 -24.82 11.90
CA GLN A 65 -14.46 -23.59 12.58
C GLN A 65 -14.39 -22.39 11.63
N GLU A 66 -13.30 -22.26 10.89
CA GLU A 66 -13.11 -21.18 9.92
C GLU A 66 -14.16 -21.24 8.80
N GLU A 67 -14.40 -22.42 8.21
CA GLU A 67 -15.40 -22.55 7.14
C GLU A 67 -16.82 -22.33 7.68
N LEU A 68 -17.13 -22.79 8.88
CA LEU A 68 -18.44 -22.57 9.50
C LEU A 68 -18.70 -21.07 9.78
N ALA A 69 -17.70 -20.34 10.29
CA ALA A 69 -17.77 -18.89 10.46
C ALA A 69 -18.03 -18.18 9.11
N LYS A 70 -17.33 -18.60 8.05
CA LYS A 70 -17.53 -18.07 6.69
C LYS A 70 -18.94 -18.34 6.15
N GLN A 71 -19.51 -19.52 6.44
CA GLN A 71 -20.88 -19.85 6.02
C GLN A 71 -21.93 -19.03 6.80
N ILE A 72 -21.72 -18.79 8.11
CA ILE A 72 -22.58 -17.91 8.90
C ILE A 72 -22.58 -16.49 8.32
N ALA A 73 -21.39 -15.95 8.03
CA ALA A 73 -21.26 -14.63 7.42
C ALA A 73 -21.96 -14.58 6.04
N LEU A 74 -21.87 -15.65 5.25
CA LEU A 74 -22.58 -15.76 3.97
C LEU A 74 -24.10 -15.74 4.16
N LEU A 75 -24.64 -16.45 5.15
CA LEU A 75 -26.07 -16.48 5.46
C LEU A 75 -26.58 -15.09 5.90
N GLN A 76 -25.83 -14.36 6.72
CA GLN A 76 -26.16 -12.99 7.10
C GLN A 76 -26.21 -12.06 5.88
N ARG A 77 -25.24 -12.19 4.96
CA ARG A 77 -25.22 -11.42 3.71
C ARG A 77 -26.39 -11.76 2.79
N LEU A 78 -26.79 -13.04 2.72
CA LEU A 78 -28.00 -13.45 1.99
C LEU A 78 -29.25 -12.81 2.61
N PHE A 79 -29.34 -12.78 3.94
CA PHE A 79 -30.45 -12.16 4.66
C PHE A 79 -30.57 -10.66 4.34
N GLU A 80 -29.45 -9.93 4.40
CA GLU A 80 -29.39 -8.51 4.01
C GLU A 80 -29.80 -8.30 2.55
N TYR A 81 -29.33 -9.17 1.65
CA TYR A 81 -29.68 -9.10 0.23
C TYR A 81 -31.17 -9.35 -0.02
N ILE A 82 -31.77 -10.32 0.67
CA ILE A 82 -33.22 -10.58 0.63
C ILE A 82 -33.99 -9.34 1.10
N ALA A 83 -33.60 -8.74 2.22
CA ALA A 83 -34.22 -7.53 2.74
C ALA A 83 -34.10 -6.36 1.73
N LYS A 84 -32.96 -6.25 1.03
CA LYS A 84 -32.77 -5.25 -0.04
C LYS A 84 -33.70 -5.49 -1.23
N ILE A 85 -33.91 -6.73 -1.65
CA ILE A 85 -34.85 -7.07 -2.73
C ILE A 85 -36.30 -6.77 -2.30
N GLN A 86 -36.67 -7.09 -1.05
CA GLN A 86 -38.02 -6.81 -0.53
C GLN A 86 -38.39 -5.33 -0.61
N LYS A 87 -37.42 -4.42 -0.42
CA LYS A 87 -37.60 -2.96 -0.50
C LYS A 87 -37.75 -2.43 -1.94
N LYS A 88 -37.46 -3.23 -2.98
CA LYS A 88 -37.60 -2.78 -4.38
C LYS A 88 -39.07 -2.68 -4.77
N LYS A 89 -39.42 -1.62 -5.53
CA LYS A 89 -40.79 -1.40 -6.05
C LYS A 89 -41.28 -2.49 -6.99
N ARG A 90 -40.38 -3.06 -7.82
CA ARG A 90 -40.66 -4.21 -8.69
C ARG A 90 -39.68 -5.32 -8.38
N LYS A 91 -40.19 -6.53 -8.14
CA LYS A 91 -39.42 -7.74 -7.84
C LYS A 91 -39.41 -8.61 -9.09
N ASN A 92 -38.25 -9.19 -9.37
CA ASN A 92 -38.09 -10.12 -10.48
C ASN A 92 -38.26 -11.55 -9.95
N LEU A 93 -39.32 -12.26 -10.35
CA LEU A 93 -39.58 -13.63 -9.90
C LEU A 93 -38.40 -14.57 -10.16
N ALA A 94 -37.73 -14.45 -11.32
CA ALA A 94 -36.56 -15.26 -11.63
C ALA A 94 -35.40 -14.99 -10.65
N GLU A 95 -35.22 -13.74 -10.21
CA GLU A 95 -34.25 -13.40 -9.16
C GLU A 95 -34.61 -14.08 -7.83
N CYS A 96 -35.89 -14.14 -7.47
CA CYS A 96 -36.36 -14.76 -6.22
C CYS A 96 -36.21 -16.29 -6.23
N VAL A 97 -36.49 -16.94 -7.37
CA VAL A 97 -36.30 -18.39 -7.56
C VAL A 97 -34.81 -18.77 -7.54
N ILE A 98 -33.94 -17.97 -8.20
CA ILE A 98 -32.49 -18.20 -8.14
C ILE A 98 -32.00 -18.05 -6.70
N LEU A 99 -32.46 -17.04 -5.97
CA LEU A 99 -32.09 -16.82 -4.57
C LEU A 99 -32.53 -17.99 -3.68
N GLN A 100 -33.72 -18.54 -3.92
CA GLN A 100 -34.20 -19.74 -3.23
C GLN A 100 -33.28 -20.94 -3.44
N SER A 101 -32.86 -21.18 -4.69
CA SER A 101 -31.88 -22.24 -5.01
C SER A 101 -30.54 -22.05 -4.26
N LYS A 102 -30.07 -20.79 -4.14
CA LYS A 102 -28.83 -20.47 -3.42
C LYS A 102 -28.93 -20.66 -1.91
N VAL A 103 -30.05 -20.28 -1.28
CA VAL A 103 -30.29 -20.53 0.15
C VAL A 103 -30.39 -22.03 0.42
N ASN A 104 -31.07 -22.79 -0.44
CA ASN A 104 -31.11 -24.26 -0.34
C ASN A 104 -29.73 -24.89 -0.46
N SER A 105 -28.86 -24.34 -1.32
CA SER A 105 -27.47 -24.80 -1.42
C SER A 105 -26.70 -24.50 -0.14
N ALA A 106 -26.86 -23.31 0.44
CA ALA A 106 -26.24 -22.93 1.71
C ALA A 106 -26.70 -23.85 2.87
N LYS A 107 -27.99 -24.21 2.91
CA LYS A 107 -28.55 -25.20 3.85
C LYS A 107 -27.85 -26.54 3.77
N VAL A 108 -27.56 -27.02 2.55
CA VAL A 108 -26.83 -28.27 2.32
C VAL A 108 -25.37 -28.16 2.76
N ALA A 109 -24.70 -27.04 2.44
CA ALA A 109 -23.32 -26.82 2.88
C ALA A 109 -23.20 -26.81 4.41
N LEU A 110 -24.10 -26.09 5.09
CA LEU A 110 -24.12 -25.97 6.54
C LEU A 110 -24.45 -27.32 7.22
N SER A 111 -25.41 -28.08 6.69
CA SER A 111 -25.71 -29.40 7.23
C SER A 111 -24.53 -30.37 7.09
N PHE A 112 -23.75 -30.28 6.01
CA PHE A 112 -22.54 -31.10 5.86
C PHE A 112 -21.43 -30.74 6.82
N LEU A 113 -21.30 -29.46 7.17
CA LEU A 113 -20.40 -29.07 8.25
C LEU A 113 -20.94 -29.64 9.58
N LEU A 114 -22.16 -29.29 9.99
CA LEU A 114 -22.74 -29.66 11.29
C LEU A 114 -22.80 -31.18 11.58
N ILE A 115 -22.86 -32.04 10.55
CA ILE A 115 -22.91 -33.52 10.71
C ILE A 115 -21.52 -34.13 11.00
N GLY A 116 -20.44 -33.35 11.05
CA GLY A 116 -19.16 -33.84 11.56
C GLY A 116 -18.31 -34.64 10.56
N LYS A 117 -18.69 -34.69 9.27
CA LYS A 117 -17.97 -35.49 8.26
C LYS A 117 -16.93 -34.65 7.53
N THR A 118 -15.70 -34.67 8.06
CA THR A 118 -14.51 -33.94 7.56
C THR A 118 -14.29 -34.01 6.04
N ARG A 119 -14.64 -35.13 5.39
CA ARG A 119 -14.49 -35.32 3.92
C ARG A 119 -15.37 -34.40 3.05
N LYS A 120 -16.29 -33.63 3.63
CA LYS A 120 -17.23 -32.78 2.88
C LYS A 120 -16.91 -31.28 2.93
N ILE A 121 -15.80 -30.87 3.55
CA ILE A 121 -15.44 -29.45 3.68
C ILE A 121 -15.18 -28.79 2.32
N ILE A 122 -14.56 -29.51 1.37
CA ILE A 122 -14.29 -29.02 0.01
C ILE A 122 -15.60 -28.74 -0.72
N PHE A 123 -16.61 -29.58 -0.52
CA PHE A 123 -17.93 -29.40 -1.12
C PHE A 123 -18.65 -28.17 -0.55
N ALA A 124 -18.59 -27.96 0.78
CA ALA A 124 -19.13 -26.77 1.42
C ALA A 124 -18.43 -25.48 0.94
N LYS A 125 -17.10 -25.51 0.80
CA LYS A 125 -16.28 -24.42 0.22
C LYS A 125 -16.74 -24.07 -1.20
N ASN A 126 -16.92 -25.07 -2.06
CA ASN A 126 -17.36 -24.85 -3.45
C ASN A 126 -18.75 -24.22 -3.52
N ILE A 127 -19.68 -24.67 -2.66
CA ILE A 127 -21.00 -24.04 -2.57
C ILE A 127 -20.86 -22.58 -2.14
N ARG A 128 -20.08 -22.29 -1.09
CA ARG A 128 -19.84 -20.92 -0.60
C ARG A 128 -19.34 -20.01 -1.71
N TYR A 129 -18.28 -20.41 -2.41
CA TYR A 129 -17.72 -19.62 -3.51
C TYR A 129 -18.75 -19.31 -4.60
N SER A 130 -19.62 -20.26 -4.94
CA SER A 130 -20.67 -20.04 -5.94
C SER A 130 -21.72 -19.01 -5.50
N ILE A 131 -22.00 -18.94 -4.19
CA ILE A 131 -22.98 -18.01 -3.61
C ILE A 131 -22.33 -16.63 -3.43
N GLU A 132 -21.10 -16.57 -2.94
CA GLU A 132 -20.33 -15.33 -2.82
C GLU A 132 -20.16 -14.65 -4.18
N TYR A 133 -19.85 -15.41 -5.22
CA TYR A 133 -19.76 -14.89 -6.59
C TYR A 133 -21.10 -14.28 -7.04
N TYR A 134 -22.22 -14.96 -6.79
CA TYR A 134 -23.56 -14.45 -7.10
C TYR A 134 -23.86 -13.14 -6.36
N LEU A 135 -23.57 -13.06 -5.06
CA LEU A 135 -23.80 -11.87 -4.24
C LEU A 135 -22.88 -10.71 -4.62
N ASN A 136 -21.59 -10.97 -4.85
CA ASN A 136 -20.61 -9.95 -5.22
C ASN A 136 -20.91 -9.35 -6.59
N ARG A 137 -21.33 -10.16 -7.56
CA ARG A 137 -21.74 -9.67 -8.89
C ARG A 137 -22.93 -8.70 -8.83
N ARG A 138 -23.79 -8.81 -7.80
CA ARG A 138 -24.98 -7.98 -7.61
C ARG A 138 -24.80 -6.84 -6.60
N SER A 139 -23.68 -6.80 -5.88
CA SER A 139 -23.37 -5.78 -4.87
C SER A 139 -22.04 -5.07 -5.20
N SER A 140 -22.09 -4.09 -6.09
CA SER A 140 -20.90 -3.36 -6.58
C SER A 140 -20.12 -2.65 -5.46
N TRP A 141 -20.79 -2.17 -4.41
CA TRP A 141 -20.17 -1.45 -3.29
C TRP A 141 -19.91 -2.33 -2.05
N GLY A 142 -20.69 -3.42 -1.86
CA GLY A 142 -20.51 -4.31 -0.71
C GLY A 142 -19.27 -5.20 -0.84
N PHE A 143 -18.88 -5.54 -2.07
CA PHE A 143 -17.63 -6.28 -2.31
C PHE A 143 -16.40 -5.48 -1.86
N ILE A 144 -16.32 -4.19 -2.24
CA ILE A 144 -15.18 -3.33 -1.87
C ILE A 144 -15.17 -3.09 -0.36
N ASN A 145 -16.31 -2.74 0.24
CA ASN A 145 -16.36 -2.47 1.68
C ASN A 145 -16.00 -3.71 2.52
N ASN A 146 -16.53 -4.87 2.17
CA ASN A 146 -16.23 -6.11 2.88
C ASN A 146 -14.81 -6.61 2.62
N PHE A 147 -14.30 -6.45 1.39
CA PHE A 147 -12.91 -6.76 1.06
C PHE A 147 -11.93 -5.87 1.83
N PHE A 148 -12.18 -4.57 1.95
CA PHE A 148 -11.37 -3.66 2.76
C PHE A 148 -11.45 -3.99 4.26
N GLN A 149 -12.66 -4.23 4.79
CA GLN A 149 -12.83 -4.60 6.20
C GLN A 149 -12.14 -5.93 6.53
N GLN A 150 -12.22 -6.90 5.63
CA GLN A 150 -11.53 -8.19 5.76
C GLN A 150 -10.02 -8.04 5.62
N ALA A 151 -9.54 -7.22 4.67
CA ALA A 151 -8.11 -6.94 4.52
C ALA A 151 -7.52 -6.18 5.73
N VAL A 152 -8.29 -5.28 6.35
CA VAL A 152 -7.84 -4.56 7.55
C VAL A 152 -7.80 -5.48 8.78
N ARG A 153 -8.73 -6.42 8.93
CA ARG A 153 -8.84 -7.28 10.13
C ARG A 153 -8.03 -8.56 10.06
N GLU A 154 -8.05 -9.26 8.92
CA GLU A 154 -7.57 -10.65 8.83
C GLU A 154 -6.21 -10.79 8.15
N TRP A 155 -5.82 -9.85 7.29
CA TRP A 155 -4.61 -10.01 6.47
C TRP A 155 -3.33 -9.66 7.23
N SER A 156 -2.25 -10.34 6.86
CA SER A 156 -0.92 -10.04 7.39
C SER A 156 -0.50 -8.61 6.99
N ALA A 157 0.26 -7.94 7.86
CA ALA A 157 0.72 -6.58 7.59
C ALA A 157 1.50 -6.41 6.26
N PRO A 158 2.34 -7.36 5.81
CA PRO A 158 2.91 -7.33 4.45
C PRO A 158 1.86 -7.30 3.32
N THR A 159 0.78 -8.07 3.45
CA THR A 159 -0.30 -8.13 2.47
C THR A 159 -1.11 -6.83 2.44
N LYS A 160 -1.28 -6.17 3.60
CA LYS A 160 -1.91 -4.85 3.71
C LYS A 160 -1.10 -3.77 2.99
N VAL A 161 0.22 -3.79 3.12
CA VAL A 161 1.11 -2.85 2.41
C VAL A 161 1.03 -3.07 0.90
N LEU A 162 1.09 -4.32 0.44
CA LEU A 162 0.92 -4.67 -0.98
C LEU A 162 -0.44 -4.25 -1.53
N LEU A 163 -1.49 -4.37 -0.70
CA LEU A 163 -2.83 -3.93 -1.07
C LEU A 163 -2.91 -2.40 -1.26
N GLY A 164 -2.34 -1.63 -0.32
CA GLY A 164 -2.23 -0.17 -0.46
C GLY A 164 -1.45 0.24 -1.71
N LEU A 165 -0.34 -0.46 -1.99
CA LEU A 165 0.45 -0.28 -3.21
C LEU A 165 -0.37 -0.56 -4.48
N ALA A 166 -1.14 -1.65 -4.50
CA ALA A 166 -1.99 -2.02 -5.63
C ALA A 166 -3.13 -1.02 -5.87
N MET A 167 -3.69 -0.43 -4.81
CA MET A 167 -4.70 0.63 -4.93
C MET A 167 -4.14 1.94 -5.47
N ALA A 168 -2.86 2.20 -5.20
CA ALA A 168 -2.21 3.43 -5.58
C ALA A 168 -1.73 3.38 -7.05
N LEU A 169 -1.41 2.19 -7.57
CA LEU A 169 -0.99 1.93 -8.96
C LEU A 169 -1.85 2.63 -10.04
N PRO A 170 -3.19 2.55 -10.04
CA PRO A 170 -4.05 3.25 -11.02
C PRO A 170 -3.90 4.78 -10.97
N ILE A 171 -3.68 5.34 -9.78
CA ILE A 171 -3.47 6.78 -9.61
C ILE A 171 -2.14 7.19 -10.25
N TYR A 172 -1.10 6.38 -10.08
CA TYR A 172 0.23 6.66 -10.65
C TYR A 172 0.34 6.38 -12.15
N THR A 173 -0.39 5.40 -12.68
CA THR A 173 -0.33 5.07 -14.11
C THR A 173 -1.28 5.91 -14.96
N ILE A 174 -2.39 6.38 -14.38
CA ILE A 174 -3.43 7.08 -15.13
C ILE A 174 -3.56 8.55 -14.69
N ALA A 175 -3.67 8.83 -13.39
CA ALA A 175 -4.00 10.17 -12.92
C ALA A 175 -2.81 11.14 -12.94
N VAL A 176 -1.61 10.71 -12.52
CA VAL A 176 -0.42 11.59 -12.53
C VAL A 176 0.05 11.91 -13.95
N PRO A 177 0.24 10.94 -14.87
CA PRO A 177 0.59 11.25 -16.26
C PRO A 177 -0.55 11.98 -16.99
N GLY A 178 -1.81 11.62 -16.72
CA GLY A 178 -2.97 12.23 -17.35
C GLY A 178 -3.21 13.69 -16.92
N SER A 179 -3.07 14.01 -15.63
CA SER A 179 -3.23 15.38 -15.12
C SER A 179 -2.11 16.30 -15.62
N LEU A 180 -0.88 15.81 -15.66
CA LEU A 180 0.25 16.53 -16.24
C LEU A 180 0.06 16.74 -17.74
N PHE A 181 -0.45 15.75 -18.48
CA PHE A 181 -0.72 15.85 -19.91
C PHE A 181 -1.80 16.91 -20.22
N VAL A 182 -2.88 16.95 -19.44
CA VAL A 182 -3.93 17.96 -19.57
C VAL A 182 -3.41 19.35 -19.22
N ALA A 183 -2.60 19.50 -18.17
CA ALA A 183 -1.97 20.77 -17.83
C ALA A 183 -1.03 21.26 -18.94
N GLY A 184 -0.30 20.34 -19.59
CA GLY A 184 0.55 20.64 -20.73
C GLY A 184 -0.23 21.15 -21.95
N LEU A 185 -1.33 20.46 -22.29
CA LEU A 185 -2.23 20.90 -23.36
C LEU A 185 -2.88 22.25 -23.07
N LEU A 186 -3.30 22.49 -21.82
CA LEU A 186 -3.92 23.75 -21.42
C LEU A 186 -2.93 24.92 -21.50
N THR A 187 -1.68 24.71 -21.09
CA THR A 187 -0.62 25.74 -21.18
C THR A 187 -0.34 26.12 -22.63
N ILE A 188 -0.26 25.14 -23.54
CA ILE A 188 -0.12 25.39 -24.99
C ILE A 188 -1.32 26.19 -25.51
N ALA A 189 -2.55 25.81 -25.17
CA ALA A 189 -3.75 26.48 -25.65
C ALA A 189 -3.83 27.95 -25.22
N THR A 190 -3.25 28.31 -24.07
CA THR A 190 -3.25 29.70 -23.56
C THR A 190 -2.13 30.59 -24.11
N HIS A 191 -1.09 30.05 -24.76
CA HIS A 191 0.05 30.83 -25.28
C HIS A 191 0.03 31.02 -26.81
N VAL A 192 -0.93 30.43 -27.52
CA VAL A 192 -1.07 30.62 -28.98
C VAL A 192 -1.94 31.85 -29.25
N ASP A 193 -1.37 33.04 -29.07
CA ASP A 193 -1.89 34.24 -29.73
C ASP A 193 -1.55 34.15 -31.22
N PHE A 194 -2.57 33.90 -32.04
CA PHE A 194 -2.46 33.71 -33.48
C PHE A 194 -2.12 35.04 -34.16
N LYS A 195 -0.82 35.38 -34.25
CA LYS A 195 -0.36 36.53 -35.03
C LYS A 195 -0.57 36.23 -36.52
N THR A 196 -1.62 36.81 -37.10
CA THR A 196 -1.94 36.70 -38.54
C THR A 196 -0.78 37.24 -39.40
N PRO A 197 -0.33 36.52 -40.45
CA PRO A 197 0.70 37.03 -41.34
C PRO A 197 0.09 37.98 -42.39
N LEU A 198 0.63 39.21 -42.51
CA LEU A 198 0.37 40.09 -43.65
C LEU A 198 1.21 39.65 -44.87
N PRO A 199 0.71 39.88 -46.11
CA PRO A 199 1.33 39.36 -47.31
C PRO A 199 2.56 40.15 -47.77
N SER A 200 3.45 39.40 -48.42
CA SER A 200 4.78 39.70 -48.93
C SER A 200 4.98 41.00 -49.70
N SER A 201 6.19 41.57 -49.58
CA SER A 201 6.83 42.37 -50.65
C SER A 201 8.35 42.15 -50.69
N ASN A 202 8.76 41.38 -51.70
CA ASN A 202 9.91 41.50 -52.61
C ASN A 202 11.40 41.61 -52.16
N VAL A 203 12.18 40.53 -52.45
CA VAL A 203 13.48 40.44 -53.23
C VAL A 203 14.81 40.88 -52.52
N PRO A 204 16.03 40.30 -52.77
CA PRO A 204 16.51 38.90 -52.72
C PRO A 204 17.94 38.68 -52.10
N GLN A 205 18.36 37.40 -52.00
CA GLN A 205 19.73 36.81 -52.02
C GLN A 205 20.73 36.81 -50.81
N ILE A 206 20.89 35.58 -50.28
CA ILE A 206 22.10 34.79 -49.92
C ILE A 206 23.01 35.25 -48.77
N GLN A 207 22.91 34.53 -47.65
CA GLN A 207 24.09 34.07 -46.90
C GLN A 207 23.81 32.73 -46.21
N ASN A 208 24.50 31.67 -46.65
CA ASN A 208 24.45 30.34 -46.06
C ASN A 208 25.04 30.37 -44.65
N ARG A 209 24.21 30.61 -43.65
CA ARG A 209 24.39 30.10 -42.30
C ARG A 209 23.43 28.93 -42.21
N VAL A 210 23.93 27.70 -42.04
CA VAL A 210 23.09 26.61 -41.55
C VAL A 210 22.80 26.96 -40.09
N GLU A 211 21.85 27.87 -39.90
CA GLU A 211 21.25 28.17 -38.63
C GLU A 211 20.49 26.89 -38.27
N LYS A 212 21.08 26.09 -37.37
CA LYS A 212 20.37 24.95 -36.78
C LYS A 212 19.00 25.48 -36.35
N PRO A 213 17.90 24.81 -36.71
CA PRO A 213 16.58 25.26 -36.30
C PRO A 213 16.59 25.38 -34.78
N GLN A 214 16.48 26.61 -34.27
CA GLN A 214 16.30 26.82 -32.85
C GLN A 214 15.03 26.06 -32.46
N PRO A 215 15.08 25.25 -31.39
CA PRO A 215 13.94 24.42 -31.03
C PRO A 215 12.75 25.33 -30.79
N THR A 216 11.64 25.07 -31.49
CA THR A 216 10.39 25.81 -31.32
C THR A 216 10.00 25.78 -29.83
N GLU A 217 9.43 26.85 -29.28
CA GLU A 217 9.04 26.90 -27.86
C GLU A 217 8.24 25.67 -27.39
N THR A 218 7.45 25.09 -28.30
CA THR A 218 6.72 23.84 -28.10
C THR A 218 7.64 22.63 -27.86
N GLN A 219 8.75 22.51 -28.58
CA GLN A 219 9.72 21.41 -28.41
C GLN A 219 10.43 21.49 -27.05
N LEU A 220 10.83 22.70 -26.63
CA LEU A 220 11.43 22.92 -25.31
C LEU A 220 10.44 22.62 -24.18
N PHE A 221 9.17 22.97 -24.37
CA PHE A 221 8.10 22.64 -23.44
C PHE A 221 7.93 21.11 -23.28
N PHE A 222 7.85 20.38 -24.40
CA PHE A 222 7.75 18.91 -24.37
C PHE A 222 8.97 18.26 -23.72
N GLN A 223 10.18 18.78 -23.97
CA GLN A 223 11.40 18.27 -23.34
C GLN A 223 11.43 18.49 -21.82
N ARG A 224 10.98 19.64 -21.32
CA ARG A 224 10.87 19.88 -19.87
C ARG A 224 9.79 18.99 -19.25
N TYR A 225 8.68 18.83 -19.96
CA TYR A 225 7.58 17.97 -19.55
C TYR A 225 8.02 16.51 -19.40
N THR A 226 8.74 15.96 -20.39
CA THR A 226 9.23 14.59 -20.33
C THR A 226 10.19 14.39 -19.16
N MET A 227 11.07 15.35 -18.88
CA MET A 227 11.99 15.28 -17.73
C MET A 227 11.27 15.27 -16.38
N VAL A 228 10.22 16.09 -16.22
CA VAL A 228 9.38 16.07 -15.01
C VAL A 228 8.69 14.71 -14.87
N LEU A 229 8.15 14.17 -15.96
CA LEU A 229 7.47 12.88 -15.95
C LEU A 229 8.43 11.73 -15.63
N VAL A 230 9.62 11.73 -16.23
CA VAL A 230 10.69 10.75 -15.97
C VAL A 230 11.10 10.79 -14.49
N SER A 231 11.30 11.99 -13.93
CA SER A 231 11.67 12.18 -12.53
C SER A 231 10.56 11.72 -11.57
N ALA A 232 9.30 12.02 -11.90
CA ALA A 232 8.13 11.59 -11.14
C ALA A 232 8.01 10.05 -11.12
N LEU A 233 8.14 9.40 -12.27
CA LEU A 233 8.09 7.95 -12.39
C LEU A 233 9.26 7.28 -11.66
N ALA A 234 10.46 7.82 -11.81
CA ALA A 234 11.66 7.34 -11.14
C ALA A 234 11.53 7.40 -9.61
N GLY A 235 11.09 8.54 -9.06
CA GLY A 235 10.87 8.70 -7.62
C GLY A 235 9.78 7.78 -7.07
N THR A 236 8.69 7.59 -7.84
CA THR A 236 7.66 6.61 -7.52
C THR A 236 8.25 5.20 -7.44
N PHE A 237 9.01 4.80 -8.47
CA PHE A 237 9.61 3.47 -8.55
C PHE A 237 10.62 3.23 -7.41
N GLY A 238 11.46 4.22 -7.10
CA GLY A 238 12.37 4.19 -5.95
C GLY A 238 11.64 3.90 -4.64
N SER A 239 10.52 4.60 -4.41
CA SER A 239 9.70 4.40 -3.20
C SER A 239 9.07 3.01 -3.14
N ILE A 240 8.57 2.49 -4.28
CA ILE A 240 8.03 1.12 -4.35
C ILE A 240 9.09 0.09 -3.97
N ILE A 241 10.29 0.18 -4.55
CA ILE A 241 11.39 -0.76 -4.22
C ILE A 241 11.78 -0.63 -2.74
N SER A 242 11.81 0.58 -2.19
CA SER A 242 12.07 0.82 -0.76
C SER A 242 11.06 0.11 0.16
N ILE A 243 9.77 0.13 -0.21
CA ILE A 243 8.71 -0.60 0.50
C ILE A 243 8.92 -2.12 0.41
N LEU A 244 9.19 -2.63 -0.80
CA LEU A 244 9.38 -4.06 -1.03
C LEU A 244 10.56 -4.63 -0.22
N LEU A 245 11.66 -3.88 -0.10
CA LEU A 245 12.80 -4.30 0.72
C LEU A 245 12.49 -4.29 2.22
N ARG A 246 11.66 -3.36 2.69
CA ARG A 246 11.24 -3.26 4.09
C ARG A 246 10.04 -4.14 4.46
N LEU A 247 9.48 -4.89 3.50
CA LEU A 247 8.26 -5.70 3.69
C LEU A 247 8.39 -6.70 4.85
N LYS A 248 9.60 -7.25 5.07
CA LYS A 248 9.89 -8.19 6.16
C LYS A 248 9.80 -7.55 7.55
N GLN A 249 10.10 -6.26 7.67
CA GLN A 249 10.08 -5.51 8.93
C GLN A 249 8.65 -5.26 9.42
N TYR A 250 7.67 -5.25 8.51
CA TYR A 250 6.24 -5.13 8.84
C TYR A 250 5.62 -6.43 9.36
N ARG A 251 6.39 -7.52 9.52
CA ARG A 251 5.86 -8.84 9.94
C ARG A 251 5.61 -8.93 11.45
N GLU A 252 6.05 -7.96 12.25
CA GLU A 252 5.88 -7.98 13.70
C GLU A 252 4.42 -7.72 14.13
N SER A 253 4.00 -8.43 15.18
CA SER A 253 2.61 -8.58 15.63
C SER A 253 1.91 -7.29 16.07
N ALA A 254 2.65 -6.19 16.24
CA ALA A 254 2.15 -4.88 16.67
C ALA A 254 1.15 -4.23 15.67
N TYR A 255 1.07 -4.72 14.44
CA TYR A 255 0.22 -4.16 13.38
C TYR A 255 -1.05 -5.00 13.06
N LYS A 256 -1.32 -6.06 13.84
CA LYS A 256 -2.55 -6.88 13.68
C LYS A 256 -3.78 -6.09 14.16
N GLY A 257 -4.36 -5.31 13.26
CA GLY A 257 -5.65 -4.62 13.47
C GLY A 257 -5.70 -3.17 12.97
N LEU A 258 -4.54 -2.57 12.68
CA LEU A 258 -4.49 -1.19 12.19
C LEU A 258 -4.49 -1.13 10.66
N ALA A 259 -5.10 -0.07 10.12
CA ALA A 259 -5.07 0.28 8.70
C ALA A 259 -3.77 0.99 8.27
N ALA A 260 -2.93 1.39 9.24
CA ALA A 260 -1.67 2.11 9.00
C ALA A 260 -0.76 1.44 7.94
N PRO A 261 -0.59 0.11 7.88
CA PRO A 261 0.22 -0.52 6.83
C PRO A 261 -0.35 -0.33 5.41
N ILE A 262 -1.68 -0.28 5.27
CA ILE A 262 -2.33 0.01 3.98
C ILE A 262 -2.04 1.46 3.56
N LEU A 263 -2.20 2.39 4.50
CA LEU A 263 -1.94 3.81 4.25
C LEU A 263 -0.47 4.06 3.89
N VAL A 264 0.45 3.37 4.55
CA VAL A 264 1.89 3.42 4.23
C VAL A 264 2.17 2.90 2.82
N GLY A 265 1.57 1.77 2.42
CA GLY A 265 1.69 1.24 1.07
C GLY A 265 1.11 2.17 0.00
N PHE A 266 0.06 2.91 0.33
CA PHE A 266 -0.60 3.87 -0.55
C PHE A 266 0.15 5.21 -0.67
N ALA A 267 0.51 5.81 0.45
CA ALA A 267 1.04 7.17 0.54
C ALA A 267 2.53 7.27 0.18
N LYS A 268 3.32 6.24 0.48
CA LYS A 268 4.77 6.29 0.25
C LYS A 268 5.15 6.51 -1.22
N PRO A 269 4.55 5.81 -2.20
CA PRO A 269 4.88 6.07 -3.59
C PRO A 269 4.52 7.50 -4.04
N LEU A 270 3.45 8.10 -3.49
CA LEU A 270 3.04 9.50 -3.73
C LEU A 270 4.11 10.47 -3.23
N ILE A 271 4.62 10.22 -2.03
CA ILE A 271 5.73 10.98 -1.44
C ILE A 271 6.97 10.84 -2.34
N GLY A 272 7.28 9.63 -2.82
CA GLY A 272 8.35 9.39 -3.77
C GLY A 272 8.21 10.18 -5.08
N THR A 273 6.99 10.26 -5.63
CA THR A 273 6.67 11.08 -6.81
C THR A 273 6.99 12.56 -6.54
N ALA A 274 6.48 13.09 -5.42
CA ALA A 274 6.65 14.49 -5.06
C ALA A 274 8.13 14.85 -4.89
N PHE A 275 8.90 14.00 -4.20
CA PHE A 275 10.34 14.21 -4.06
C PHE A 275 11.11 14.10 -5.38
N GLY A 276 10.74 13.17 -6.27
CA GLY A 276 11.32 13.09 -7.60
C GLY A 276 11.15 14.38 -8.41
N ILE A 277 9.94 14.94 -8.40
CA ILE A 277 9.65 16.24 -9.03
C ILE A 277 10.44 17.37 -8.35
N LEU A 278 10.42 17.41 -7.02
CA LEU A 278 11.10 18.44 -6.24
C LEU A 278 12.60 18.49 -6.56
N VAL A 279 13.27 17.36 -6.55
CA VAL A 279 14.72 17.29 -6.81
C VAL A 279 15.05 17.71 -8.24
N PHE A 280 14.25 17.28 -9.22
CA PHE A 280 14.38 17.79 -10.58
C PHE A 280 14.28 19.31 -10.64
N THR A 281 13.29 19.91 -9.96
CA THR A 281 13.11 21.37 -9.95
C THR A 281 14.24 22.12 -9.23
N ILE A 282 14.72 21.61 -8.10
CA ILE A 282 15.83 22.22 -7.34
C ILE A 282 17.12 22.23 -8.16
N ILE A 283 17.43 21.12 -8.82
CA ILE A 283 18.64 21.01 -9.64
C ILE A 283 18.50 21.87 -10.90
N SER A 284 17.37 21.81 -11.59
CA SER A 284 17.14 22.57 -12.83
C SER A 284 17.08 24.08 -12.62
N SER A 285 16.68 24.53 -11.43
CA SER A 285 16.70 25.95 -11.04
C SER A 285 18.06 26.45 -10.54
N ASN A 286 19.06 25.57 -10.45
CA ASN A 286 20.39 25.86 -9.89
C ASN A 286 20.38 26.37 -8.44
N ILE A 287 19.33 26.10 -7.66
CA ILE A 287 19.24 26.46 -6.23
C ILE A 287 20.39 25.81 -5.45
N ILE A 288 20.76 24.57 -5.82
CA ILE A 288 21.95 23.90 -5.30
C ILE A 288 22.98 23.83 -6.43
N SER A 289 23.86 24.83 -6.50
CA SER A 289 24.86 24.94 -7.57
C SER A 289 25.98 23.90 -7.48
N THR A 290 26.04 23.13 -6.39
CA THR A 290 27.05 22.08 -6.17
C THR A 290 26.83 20.85 -7.05
N ILE A 291 25.59 20.58 -7.46
CA ILE A 291 25.26 19.42 -8.29
C ILE A 291 25.41 19.83 -9.75
N GLN A 292 26.57 19.51 -10.33
CA GLN A 292 26.81 19.74 -11.75
C GLN A 292 26.09 18.65 -12.56
N VAL A 293 25.06 19.05 -13.31
CA VAL A 293 24.45 18.18 -14.31
C VAL A 293 25.51 17.85 -15.36
N PRO A 294 25.79 16.56 -15.64
CA PRO A 294 26.79 16.19 -16.64
C PRO A 294 26.44 16.80 -18.01
N LYS A 295 27.29 17.70 -18.52
CA LYS A 295 27.16 18.27 -19.85
C LYS A 295 27.99 17.47 -20.84
N ALA A 296 27.34 16.70 -21.70
CA ALA A 296 28.03 15.95 -22.74
C ALA A 296 28.60 16.88 -23.82
N SER A 297 29.90 16.73 -24.08
CA SER A 297 30.60 17.35 -25.20
C SER A 297 30.25 16.62 -26.50
N GLN A 298 29.41 17.25 -27.33
CA GLN A 298 28.93 16.88 -28.69
C GLN A 298 27.49 16.36 -28.80
N GLU A 299 26.86 16.66 -29.95
CA GLU A 299 25.43 16.96 -30.15
C GLU A 299 24.47 15.80 -30.41
N ALA A 300 24.92 14.55 -30.44
CA ALA A 300 24.04 13.41 -30.74
C ALA A 300 23.58 12.62 -29.50
N ASP A 301 24.35 12.60 -28.41
CA ASP A 301 24.05 11.84 -27.16
C ASP A 301 23.58 12.73 -26.00
N LYS A 302 23.25 14.00 -26.27
CA LYS A 302 22.98 15.02 -25.23
C LYS A 302 21.78 14.71 -24.35
N THR A 303 20.73 14.09 -24.90
CA THR A 303 19.47 13.88 -24.18
C THR A 303 19.55 12.74 -23.19
N ASP A 304 20.23 11.65 -23.54
CA ASP A 304 20.11 10.39 -22.81
C ASP A 304 20.84 10.44 -21.47
N ILE A 305 22.01 11.10 -21.44
CA ILE A 305 22.79 11.28 -20.20
C ILE A 305 22.01 12.11 -19.17
N GLU A 306 21.34 13.18 -19.61
CA GLU A 306 20.49 13.99 -18.74
C GLU A 306 19.29 13.18 -18.22
N TYR A 307 18.63 12.40 -19.08
CA TYR A 307 17.54 11.51 -18.68
C TYR A 307 17.99 10.49 -17.62
N TYR A 308 19.11 9.81 -17.85
CA TYR A 308 19.64 8.84 -16.89
C TYR A 308 20.09 9.48 -15.59
N PHE A 309 20.64 10.70 -15.64
CA PHE A 309 21.01 11.45 -14.45
C PHE A 309 19.78 11.77 -13.59
N PHE A 310 18.76 12.39 -14.17
CA PHE A 310 17.55 12.75 -13.45
C PHE A 310 16.76 11.53 -12.99
N PHE A 311 16.68 10.49 -13.81
CA PHE A 311 16.09 9.22 -13.42
C PHE A 311 16.80 8.63 -12.20
N SER A 312 18.13 8.55 -12.24
CA SER A 312 18.92 7.95 -11.16
C SER A 312 18.77 8.72 -9.86
N ILE A 313 18.93 10.04 -9.88
CA ILE A 313 18.85 10.84 -8.65
C ILE A 313 17.42 10.85 -8.08
N ALA A 314 16.39 11.00 -8.93
CA ALA A 314 15.00 10.95 -8.49
C ALA A 314 14.64 9.56 -7.93
N PHE A 315 15.14 8.48 -8.54
CA PHE A 315 14.98 7.12 -8.01
C PHE A 315 15.61 6.98 -6.62
N VAL A 316 16.86 7.40 -6.44
CA VAL A 316 17.56 7.26 -5.15
C VAL A 316 16.86 8.09 -4.07
N VAL A 317 16.38 9.29 -4.39
CA VAL A 317 15.63 10.14 -3.45
C VAL A 317 14.28 9.52 -3.10
N GLY A 318 13.53 9.02 -4.09
CA GLY A 318 12.29 8.29 -3.82
C GLY A 318 12.51 7.01 -3.01
N PHE A 319 13.66 6.37 -3.18
CA PHE A 319 14.08 5.19 -2.44
C PHE A 319 14.48 5.51 -0.98
N SER A 320 15.17 6.63 -0.78
CA SER A 320 15.74 7.05 0.50
C SER A 320 15.13 8.37 1.00
N GLU A 321 14.17 8.23 1.92
CA GLU A 321 13.56 9.37 2.63
C GLU A 321 14.60 10.27 3.31
N ARG A 322 15.65 9.69 3.90
CA ARG A 322 16.75 10.45 4.52
C ARG A 322 17.49 11.34 3.51
N LEU A 323 17.67 10.87 2.28
CA LEU A 323 18.33 11.67 1.25
C LEU A 323 17.42 12.82 0.78
N ALA A 324 16.11 12.61 0.74
CA ALA A 324 15.15 13.68 0.46
C ALA A 324 15.25 14.79 1.53
N ASP A 325 15.28 14.41 2.81
CA ASP A 325 15.43 15.35 3.92
C ASP A 325 16.74 16.15 3.82
N ASP A 326 17.87 15.48 3.54
CA ASP A 326 19.17 16.14 3.37
C ASP A 326 19.17 17.16 2.22
N ILE A 327 18.54 16.83 1.08
CA ILE A 327 18.45 17.74 -0.07
C ILE A 327 17.55 18.94 0.27
N ILE A 328 16.45 18.73 0.98
CA ILE A 328 15.56 19.81 1.42
C ILE A 328 16.28 20.74 2.38
N GLN A 329 16.96 20.21 3.40
CA GLN A 329 17.72 21.03 4.35
C GLN A 329 18.80 21.86 3.66
N ARG A 330 19.49 21.29 2.66
CA ARG A 330 20.45 22.05 1.84
C ARG A 330 19.76 23.16 1.04
N ALA A 331 18.63 22.88 0.40
CA ALA A 331 17.87 23.91 -0.31
C ALA A 331 17.38 25.02 0.64
N GLU A 332 16.87 24.66 1.81
CA GLU A 332 16.45 25.60 2.86
C GLU A 332 17.61 26.47 3.34
N SER A 333 18.80 25.89 3.53
CA SER A 333 20.00 26.62 3.94
C SER A 333 20.44 27.69 2.92
N THR A 334 20.14 27.48 1.63
CA THR A 334 20.35 28.48 0.57
C THR A 334 19.37 29.66 0.69
N PHE A 335 18.12 29.41 1.11
CA PHE A 335 17.08 30.44 1.24
C PHE A 335 17.06 31.13 2.62
N LEU A 336 17.45 30.42 3.67
CA LEU A 336 17.41 30.85 5.07
C LEU A 336 18.81 30.74 5.67
N PRO A 337 19.68 31.75 5.47
CA PRO A 337 21.07 31.72 5.93
C PRO A 337 21.19 31.61 7.46
N GLU A 338 20.15 32.02 8.21
CA GLU A 338 20.10 31.88 9.67
C GLU A 338 20.04 30.41 10.12
N THR A 339 19.35 29.54 9.37
CA THR A 339 19.31 28.10 9.61
C THR A 339 20.65 27.45 9.24
N ALA A 340 21.31 27.94 8.18
CA ALA A 340 22.64 27.50 7.77
C ALA A 340 23.69 27.79 8.85
N ASN A 341 23.62 28.96 9.49
CA ASN A 341 24.51 29.32 10.59
C ASN A 341 24.32 28.41 11.82
N LYS A 342 23.07 28.11 12.20
CA LYS A 342 22.77 27.17 13.30
C LYS A 342 23.24 25.74 13.02
N LEU A 343 23.09 25.26 11.78
CA LEU A 343 23.60 23.95 11.36
C LEU A 343 25.14 23.89 11.37
N LYS A 344 25.80 24.99 11.00
CA LYS A 344 27.25 25.10 11.04
C LYS A 344 27.77 25.12 12.48
N GLU A 345 27.14 25.89 13.36
CA GLU A 345 27.44 25.91 14.80
C GLU A 345 27.24 24.53 15.44
N ALA A 346 26.14 23.83 15.14
CA ALA A 346 25.90 22.47 15.63
C ALA A 346 26.93 21.45 15.09
N GLY A 347 27.38 21.62 13.83
CA GLY A 347 28.43 20.78 13.24
C GLY A 347 29.80 21.02 13.87
N GLU A 348 30.13 22.27 14.19
CA GLU A 348 31.36 22.66 14.89
C GLU A 348 31.35 22.16 16.36
N GLU A 349 30.22 22.23 17.05
CA GLU A 349 30.03 21.70 18.41
C GLU A 349 30.17 20.16 18.43
N PHE A 350 29.61 19.47 17.44
CA PHE A 350 29.77 18.01 17.30
C PHE A 350 31.22 17.61 17.04
N GLN A 351 31.95 18.35 16.20
CA GLN A 351 33.38 18.11 15.99
C GLN A 351 34.23 18.40 17.24
N SER A 352 33.87 19.42 18.02
CA SER A 352 34.50 19.69 19.32
C SER A 352 34.29 18.52 20.28
N SER A 353 33.04 18.08 20.46
CA SER A 353 32.72 16.92 21.30
C SER A 353 33.43 15.63 20.84
N ALA A 354 33.55 15.41 19.53
CA ALA A 354 34.26 14.24 19.01
C ALA A 354 35.76 14.27 19.34
N LYS A 355 36.40 15.46 19.33
CA LYS A 355 37.79 15.63 19.75
C LYS A 355 37.95 15.40 21.25
N ASP A 356 37.03 15.90 22.07
CA ASP A 356 37.07 15.73 23.52
C ASP A 356 36.91 14.24 23.91
N ILE A 357 36.03 13.51 23.22
CA ILE A 357 35.87 12.07 23.40
C ILE A 357 37.13 11.30 22.99
N HIS A 358 37.78 11.70 21.89
CA HIS A 358 39.04 11.08 21.46
C HIS A 358 40.16 11.33 22.49
N ALA A 359 40.29 12.56 22.98
CA ALA A 359 41.26 12.90 24.02
C ALA A 359 41.02 12.10 25.32
N ALA A 360 39.75 12.00 25.76
CA ALA A 360 39.38 11.16 26.91
C ALA A 360 39.69 9.68 26.68
N GLY A 361 39.55 9.19 25.45
CA GLY A 361 39.94 7.83 25.06
C GLY A 361 41.45 7.57 25.17
N GLU A 362 42.27 8.54 24.77
CA GLU A 362 43.73 8.45 24.92
C GLU A 362 44.17 8.51 26.39
N GLU A 363 43.55 9.37 27.21
CA GLU A 363 43.80 9.41 28.66
C GLU A 363 43.43 8.07 29.33
N PHE A 364 42.31 7.46 28.93
CA PHE A 364 41.89 6.16 29.45
C PHE A 364 42.88 5.05 29.07
N GLN A 365 43.41 5.07 27.84
CA GLN A 365 44.45 4.11 27.42
C GLN A 365 45.76 4.31 28.19
N SER A 366 46.17 5.55 28.43
CA SER A 366 47.34 5.84 29.27
C SER A 366 47.14 5.32 30.69
N SER A 367 45.99 5.60 31.30
CA SER A 367 45.68 5.15 32.66
C SER A 367 45.62 3.61 32.77
N ALA A 368 45.07 2.94 31.76
CA ALA A 368 45.07 1.47 31.70
C ALA A 368 46.49 0.88 31.64
N LYS A 369 47.40 1.54 30.91
CA LYS A 369 48.80 1.14 30.84
C LYS A 369 49.53 1.31 32.17
N ASP A 370 49.26 2.41 32.87
CA ASP A 370 49.83 2.67 34.21
C ASP A 370 49.33 1.64 35.24
N ILE A 371 48.05 1.26 35.18
CA ILE A 371 47.48 0.20 36.03
C ILE A 371 48.14 -1.16 35.72
N GLN A 372 48.39 -1.46 34.45
CA GLN A 372 49.03 -2.71 34.05
C GLN A 372 50.48 -2.78 34.55
N LEU A 373 51.22 -1.68 34.46
CA LEU A 373 52.58 -1.56 35.01
C LEU A 373 52.57 -1.73 36.54
N ALA A 374 51.66 -1.07 37.25
CA ALA A 374 51.53 -1.20 38.70
C ALA A 374 51.17 -2.65 39.13
N ALA A 375 50.35 -3.35 38.34
CA ALA A 375 50.02 -4.75 38.59
C ALA A 375 51.22 -5.69 38.38
N GLU A 376 52.08 -5.41 37.40
CA GLU A 376 53.33 -6.15 37.19
C GLU A 376 54.33 -5.93 38.34
N ASP A 377 54.48 -4.68 38.81
CA ASP A 377 55.33 -4.35 39.96
C ASP A 377 54.87 -5.04 41.25
N LEU A 378 53.55 -5.08 41.49
CA LEU A 378 52.98 -5.81 42.63
C LEU A 378 53.24 -7.31 42.54
N LYS A 379 53.16 -7.89 41.33
CA LYS A 379 53.42 -9.31 41.10
C LYS A 379 54.89 -9.66 41.33
N GLN A 380 55.82 -8.79 40.95
CA GLN A 380 57.25 -8.95 41.22
C GLN A 380 57.56 -8.80 42.72
N THR A 381 56.93 -7.84 43.40
CA THR A 381 57.09 -7.63 44.84
C THR A 381 56.61 -8.84 45.64
N ALA A 382 55.44 -9.40 45.30
CA ALA A 382 54.92 -10.62 45.92
C ALA A 382 55.80 -11.86 45.67
N ALA A 383 56.40 -11.97 44.48
CA ALA A 383 57.34 -13.04 44.17
C ALA A 383 58.63 -12.95 45.01
N ASN A 384 59.12 -11.73 45.26
CA ASN A 384 60.28 -11.49 46.11
C ASN A 384 60.00 -11.77 47.60
N GLU A 385 58.82 -11.43 48.12
CA GLU A 385 58.44 -11.73 49.51
C GLU A 385 58.27 -13.23 49.77
N SER A 386 57.72 -13.99 48.81
CA SER A 386 57.58 -15.45 48.90
C SER A 386 58.93 -16.20 48.89
N SER A 387 59.99 -15.58 48.35
CA SER A 387 61.34 -16.13 48.36
C SER A 387 62.10 -15.86 49.66
N GLN A 388 61.69 -14.86 50.46
CA GLN A 388 62.29 -14.55 51.76
C GLN A 388 61.69 -15.36 52.92
N THR A 389 60.47 -15.90 52.78
CA THR A 389 59.81 -16.73 53.81
C THR A 389 60.24 -18.21 53.82
N ASN A 390 61.10 -18.61 52.87
CA ASN A 390 61.67 -19.97 52.74
C ASN A 390 63.15 -20.05 53.19
N LYS A 391 63.62 -19.05 53.95
CA LYS A 391 64.88 -19.02 54.68
C LYS A 391 64.60 -18.72 56.14
#